data_AF-A0A9W9ZVS0-F1
#
_entry.id   AF-A0A9W9ZVS0-F1
#
_cell.length_a   1.000
_cell.length_b   1.000
_cell.length_c   1.000
_cell.angle_alpha   90.00
_cell.angle_beta   90.00
_cell.angle_gamma   90.00
#
_symmetry.space_group_name_H-M   'P 1'
#
loop_
_entity.id
_entity.type
_entity.pdbx_description
1 polymer ?
#
loop_
_entity_poly.entity_id
_entity_poly.type
_entity_poly.pdbx_seq_one_letter_code
_entity_poly.pdbx_strand_id
1 'polypeptide(L)'
;MKNAQRTIVNRTSQNDTKSWLIVYWSTFFGRRLNLHERWKKGECPVPCEITSNQSRASEADGLVIHARDPIGRPPVESVPWILQIRENPIYTPVLKDAKFMSKFNFLKSYRLDSDFPDPSVKLPNLTPPTPFKNKGGFIMAALSNCEPVRTEYMRQLMKFVQV
;
A
#
# COMPACT_ATOMS: atom_id res chain seq x y z
N MET A 1 -16.15 14.83 61.53
CA MET A 1 -17.11 14.66 60.41
C MET A 1 -17.09 15.94 59.57
N LYS A 2 -16.49 15.89 58.38
CA LYS A 2 -16.47 17.02 57.41
C LYS A 2 -17.07 16.50 56.10
N ASN A 3 -18.15 17.14 55.65
CA ASN A 3 -18.90 16.79 54.45
C ASN A 3 -18.06 17.05 53.19
N ALA A 4 -17.78 15.99 52.43
CA ALA A 4 -17.22 16.10 51.09
C ALA A 4 -18.35 16.39 50.10
N GLN A 5 -18.40 17.62 49.60
CA GLN A 5 -19.26 17.98 48.47
C GLN A 5 -18.80 17.19 47.24
N ARG A 6 -19.70 16.35 46.73
CA ARG A 6 -19.52 15.50 45.57
C ARG A 6 -19.58 16.40 44.33
N THR A 7 -18.42 16.78 43.81
CA THR A 7 -18.30 17.48 42.53
C THR A 7 -18.85 16.57 41.43
N ILE A 8 -20.03 16.92 40.90
CA ILE A 8 -20.59 16.27 39.72
C ILE A 8 -19.71 16.70 38.54
N VAL A 9 -18.76 15.85 38.17
CA VAL A 9 -18.06 15.97 36.90
C VAL A 9 -19.10 15.68 35.82
N ASN A 10 -19.60 16.74 35.19
CA ASN A 10 -20.35 16.63 33.95
C ASN A 10 -19.45 15.93 32.93
N ARG A 11 -19.63 14.62 32.76
CA ARG A 11 -19.17 13.89 31.58
C ARG A 11 -19.96 14.45 30.40
N THR A 12 -19.48 15.54 29.82
CA THR A 12 -19.77 15.85 28.43
C THR A 12 -19.42 14.61 27.63
N SER A 13 -20.43 14.00 27.03
CA SER A 13 -20.29 12.92 26.08
C SER A 13 -19.48 13.44 24.89
N GLN A 14 -18.16 13.31 24.93
CA GLN A 14 -17.35 13.32 23.71
C GLN A 14 -17.66 12.04 22.96
N ASN A 15 -18.75 12.09 22.19
CA ASN A 15 -19.04 11.12 21.14
C ASN A 15 -18.31 11.53 19.86
N ASP A 16 -17.06 12.01 19.99
CA ASP A 16 -16.17 12.21 18.86
C ASP A 16 -15.58 10.85 18.52
N THR A 17 -16.16 10.16 17.55
CA THR A 17 -15.55 8.98 16.95
C THR A 17 -14.18 9.36 16.44
N LYS A 18 -13.12 8.93 17.14
CA LYS A 18 -11.71 9.10 16.74
C LYS A 18 -11.58 8.83 15.25
N SER A 19 -11.05 9.82 14.52
CA SER A 19 -10.71 9.67 13.10
C SER A 19 -9.29 9.14 12.99
N TRP A 20 -9.10 8.02 12.32
CA TRP A 20 -7.78 7.40 12.14
C TRP A 20 -6.96 8.17 11.11
N LEU A 21 -5.70 8.49 11.41
CA LEU A 21 -4.80 9.18 10.49
C LEU A 21 -3.67 8.25 10.04
N ILE A 22 -3.58 7.98 8.74
CA ILE A 22 -2.43 7.29 8.13
C ILE A 22 -1.57 8.29 7.38
N VAL A 23 -0.28 8.34 7.70
CA VAL A 23 0.67 9.19 6.98
C VAL A 23 1.51 8.34 6.03
N TYR A 24 1.48 8.69 4.75
CA TYR A 24 2.39 8.15 3.75
C TYR A 24 3.75 8.82 3.90
N TRP A 25 4.69 8.10 4.52
CA TRP A 25 5.97 8.67 4.91
C TRP A 25 6.94 8.79 3.75
N SER A 26 7.09 7.76 2.92
CA SER A 26 8.14 7.75 1.90
C SER A 26 7.75 8.42 0.57
N THR A 27 8.63 8.35 -0.42
CA THR A 27 8.24 8.49 -1.83
C THR A 27 7.74 7.14 -2.37
N PHE A 28 7.18 7.18 -3.58
CA PHE A 28 6.83 6.01 -4.38
C PHE A 28 7.60 6.09 -5.71
N PHE A 29 8.63 5.26 -5.85
CA PHE A 29 9.63 5.29 -6.94
C PHE A 29 10.20 6.70 -7.15
N GLY A 30 10.78 7.28 -6.09
CA GLY A 30 11.37 8.62 -6.10
C GLY A 30 10.38 9.78 -6.19
N ARG A 31 9.08 9.55 -6.38
CA ARG A 31 8.06 10.61 -6.47
C ARG A 31 7.33 10.79 -5.14
N ARG A 32 7.18 12.04 -4.69
CA ARG A 32 6.27 12.35 -3.59
C ARG A 32 4.84 12.21 -4.09
N LEU A 33 4.04 11.43 -3.37
CA LEU A 33 2.61 11.36 -3.60
C LEU A 33 1.96 12.63 -3.04
N ASN A 34 0.84 13.03 -3.62
CA ASN A 34 0.01 14.14 -3.14
C ASN A 34 -1.31 13.56 -2.61
N LEU A 35 -1.24 12.85 -1.49
CA LEU A 35 -2.39 12.19 -0.86
C LEU A 35 -3.02 13.13 0.17
N HIS A 36 -4.32 13.37 0.00
CA HIS A 36 -5.18 14.16 0.89
C HIS A 36 -6.61 13.62 0.80
N GLU A 37 -6.81 12.37 1.20
CA GLU A 37 -8.12 11.72 1.14
C GLU A 37 -8.65 11.49 2.55
N ARG A 38 -9.96 11.71 2.71
CA ARG A 38 -10.65 11.59 3.98
C ARG A 38 -12.01 10.96 3.74
N TRP A 39 -12.34 9.99 4.59
CA TRP A 39 -13.59 9.25 4.54
C TRP A 39 -14.35 9.38 5.85
N LYS A 40 -15.66 9.50 5.74
CA LYS A 40 -16.56 9.50 6.90
C LYS A 40 -17.02 8.08 7.22
N LYS A 41 -17.60 7.92 8.41
CA LYS A 41 -18.29 6.67 8.79
C LYS A 41 -19.38 6.35 7.76
N GLY A 42 -19.33 5.15 7.18
CA GLY A 42 -20.24 4.71 6.11
C GLY A 42 -19.57 4.63 4.73
N GLU A 43 -18.59 5.50 4.46
CA GLU A 43 -17.67 5.36 3.31
C GLU A 43 -16.51 4.42 3.65
N CYS A 44 -16.12 4.43 4.93
CA CYS A 44 -15.17 3.50 5.54
C CYS A 44 -15.80 2.96 6.84
N PRO A 45 -15.44 1.73 7.30
CA PRO A 45 -15.92 1.20 8.58
C PRO A 45 -15.67 2.12 9.78
N VAL A 46 -14.61 2.93 9.70
CA VAL A 46 -14.27 3.98 10.67
C VAL A 46 -13.98 5.30 9.93
N PRO A 47 -14.23 6.47 10.53
CA PRO A 47 -13.71 7.71 9.98
C PRO A 47 -12.19 7.61 9.86
N CYS A 48 -11.65 7.89 8.68
CA CYS A 48 -10.22 7.82 8.44
C CYS A 48 -9.74 8.87 7.45
N GLU A 49 -8.45 9.17 7.51
CA GLU A 49 -7.74 10.10 6.66
C GLU A 49 -6.40 9.46 6.24
N ILE A 50 -6.03 9.64 4.98
CA ILE A 50 -4.68 9.37 4.50
C ILE A 50 -4.06 10.67 3.96
N THR A 51 -2.84 10.95 4.40
CA THR A 51 -2.10 12.10 3.92
C THR A 51 -0.64 11.78 3.61
N SER A 52 -0.07 12.47 2.63
CA SER A 52 1.38 12.48 2.37
C SER A 52 2.13 13.58 3.12
N ASN A 53 1.44 14.39 3.93
CA ASN A 53 2.07 15.45 4.71
C ASN A 53 2.84 14.87 5.91
N GLN A 54 4.16 14.76 5.76
CA GLN A 54 5.07 14.26 6.80
C GLN A 54 5.07 15.10 8.09
N SER A 55 4.67 16.39 8.05
CA SER A 55 4.63 17.23 9.25
C SER A 55 3.60 16.74 10.27
N ARG A 56 2.63 15.93 9.83
CA ARG A 56 1.59 15.33 10.69
C ARG A 56 1.98 13.96 11.23
N ALA A 57 3.22 13.52 11.08
CA ALA A 57 3.67 12.22 11.57
C ALA A 57 3.45 12.04 13.08
N SER A 58 3.53 13.10 13.88
CA SER A 58 3.26 13.08 15.34
C SER A 58 1.79 12.84 15.70
N GLU A 59 0.87 13.10 14.78
CA GLU A 59 -0.57 12.87 14.95
C GLU A 59 -1.01 11.54 14.33
N ALA A 60 -0.13 10.87 13.59
CA ALA A 60 -0.47 9.67 12.84
C ALA A 60 -0.79 8.50 13.77
N ASP A 61 -1.73 7.66 13.36
CA ASP A 61 -2.00 6.36 13.97
C ASP A 61 -1.24 5.22 13.29
N GLY A 62 -0.62 5.50 12.13
CA GLY A 62 0.23 4.56 11.41
C GLY A 62 0.97 5.23 10.26
N LEU A 63 2.13 4.67 9.91
CA LEU A 63 3.01 5.22 8.89
C LEU A 63 3.22 4.22 7.76
N VAL A 64 2.92 4.62 6.52
CA VAL A 64 3.14 3.80 5.33
C VAL A 64 4.48 4.13 4.71
N ILE A 65 5.29 3.10 4.47
CA ILE A 65 6.64 3.23 3.90
C ILE A 65 6.76 2.28 2.71
N HIS A 66 7.08 2.84 1.56
CA HIS A 66 7.34 2.08 0.34
C HIS A 66 8.70 1.38 0.42
N ALA A 67 8.73 0.06 0.21
CA ALA A 67 9.95 -0.72 0.42
C ALA A 67 11.09 -0.40 -0.58
N ARG A 68 10.78 0.20 -1.74
CA ARG A 68 11.78 0.62 -2.73
C ARG A 68 12.37 2.00 -2.46
N ASP A 69 11.74 2.79 -1.60
CA ASP A 69 12.19 4.12 -1.24
C ASP A 69 12.07 4.34 0.27
N PRO A 70 12.72 3.54 1.13
CA PRO A 70 12.66 3.77 2.57
C PRO A 70 13.49 5.02 2.92
N ILE A 71 12.91 6.21 2.68
CA ILE A 71 13.56 7.49 2.92
C ILE A 71 13.46 7.83 4.39
N GLY A 72 14.60 7.79 5.08
CA GLY A 72 14.73 8.22 6.46
C GLY A 72 13.94 7.34 7.43
N ARG A 73 14.42 7.26 8.66
CA ARG A 73 13.60 6.70 9.74
C ARG A 73 12.48 7.71 10.03
N PRO A 74 11.18 7.31 10.03
CA PRO A 74 10.15 8.21 10.52
C PRO A 74 10.47 8.64 11.96
N PRO A 75 10.14 9.88 12.35
CA PRO A 75 10.47 10.42 13.67
C PRO A 75 9.65 9.78 14.79
N VAL A 76 8.57 9.07 14.45
CA VAL A 76 7.65 8.47 15.40
C VAL A 76 7.75 6.95 15.33
N GLU A 77 8.28 6.37 16.41
CA GLU A 77 8.43 4.91 16.58
C GLU A 77 7.30 4.30 17.42
N SER A 78 6.48 5.13 18.06
CA SER A 78 5.37 4.68 18.94
C SER A 78 4.14 4.18 18.18
N VAL A 79 4.12 4.34 16.86
CA VAL A 79 2.99 4.01 15.99
C VAL A 79 3.40 2.91 15.02
N PRO A 80 2.48 2.03 14.61
CA PRO A 80 2.82 0.93 13.71
C PRO A 80 3.34 1.42 12.36
N TRP A 81 4.41 0.78 11.90
CA TRP A 81 4.95 1.00 10.56
C TRP A 81 4.42 -0.07 9.61
N ILE A 82 3.87 0.38 8.49
CA ILE A 82 3.25 -0.45 7.46
C ILE A 82 4.18 -0.46 6.25
N LEU A 83 4.79 -1.61 5.97
CA LEU A 83 5.60 -1.79 4.77
C LEU A 83 4.68 -1.96 3.57
N GLN A 84 4.77 -1.05 2.60
CA GLN A 84 4.10 -1.20 1.31
C GLN A 84 5.06 -1.72 0.26
N ILE A 85 4.70 -2.84 -0.38
CA ILE A 85 5.48 -3.38 -1.50
C ILE A 85 4.64 -4.22 -2.45
N ARG A 86 4.77 -3.95 -3.76
CA ARG A 86 4.15 -4.76 -4.82
C ARG A 86 5.12 -5.63 -5.60
N GLU A 87 6.42 -5.50 -5.32
CA GLU A 87 7.47 -6.24 -6.01
C GLU A 87 7.87 -7.50 -5.26
N ASN A 88 8.26 -8.53 -6.00
CA ASN A 88 8.81 -9.76 -5.44
C ASN A 88 10.19 -9.49 -4.78
N PRO A 89 10.55 -10.17 -3.68
CA PRO A 89 11.89 -10.14 -3.07
C PRO A 89 13.08 -10.36 -4.03
N ILE A 90 12.89 -11.03 -5.17
CA ILE A 90 13.91 -11.14 -6.23
C ILE A 90 14.29 -9.75 -6.76
N TYR A 91 13.30 -8.88 -6.98
CA TYR A 91 13.49 -7.52 -7.47
C TYR A 91 13.63 -6.50 -6.33
N THR A 92 13.34 -6.87 -5.09
CA THR A 92 13.52 -6.01 -3.92
C THR A 92 14.33 -6.72 -2.85
N PRO A 93 15.67 -6.83 -3.01
CA PRO A 93 16.51 -7.66 -2.14
C PRO A 93 16.49 -7.28 -0.67
N VAL A 94 16.21 -6.01 -0.34
CA VAL A 94 16.09 -5.53 1.04
C VAL A 94 14.99 -6.27 1.83
N LEU A 95 14.00 -6.86 1.15
CA LEU A 95 12.99 -7.71 1.80
C LEU A 95 13.57 -9.00 2.40
N LYS A 96 14.79 -9.40 2.01
CA LYS A 96 15.50 -10.54 2.58
C LYS A 96 16.29 -10.18 3.84
N ASP A 97 16.47 -8.89 4.13
CA ASP A 97 17.18 -8.42 5.33
C ASP A 97 16.24 -8.44 6.54
N ALA A 98 16.46 -9.38 7.45
CA ALA A 98 15.67 -9.53 8.67
C ALA A 98 15.71 -8.28 9.57
N LYS A 99 16.84 -7.56 9.62
CA LYS A 99 16.99 -6.33 10.43
C LYS A 99 16.21 -5.17 9.82
N PHE A 100 16.08 -5.14 8.50
CA PHE A 100 15.19 -4.19 7.84
C PHE A 100 13.72 -4.54 8.12
N MET A 101 13.35 -5.80 7.89
CA MET A 101 11.97 -6.28 8.03
C MET A 101 11.46 -6.17 9.47
N SER A 102 12.31 -6.37 10.47
CA SER A 102 11.94 -6.29 11.90
C SER A 102 11.47 -4.91 12.37
N LYS A 103 11.60 -3.87 11.53
CA LYS A 103 11.15 -2.50 11.84
C LYS A 103 9.67 -2.28 11.57
N PHE A 104 9.03 -3.16 10.80
CA PHE A 104 7.66 -3.00 10.34
C PHE A 104 6.72 -3.90 11.15
N ASN A 105 5.55 -3.38 11.48
CA ASN A 105 4.52 -4.09 12.23
C ASN A 105 3.54 -4.79 11.29
N PHE A 106 3.27 -4.20 10.12
CA PHE A 106 2.32 -4.72 9.15
C PHE A 106 2.87 -4.68 7.73
N LEU A 107 2.33 -5.54 6.87
CA LEU A 107 2.63 -5.64 5.45
C LEU A 107 1.39 -5.31 4.62
N LYS A 108 1.56 -4.40 3.66
CA LYS A 108 0.62 -4.15 2.56
C LYS A 108 1.24 -4.60 1.25
N SER A 109 0.76 -5.72 0.69
CA SER A 109 1.37 -6.32 -0.51
C SER A 109 0.37 -7.01 -1.43
N TYR A 110 0.83 -7.41 -2.62
CA TYR A 110 0.07 -8.27 -3.54
C TYR A 110 -0.15 -9.68 -2.97
N ARG A 111 0.64 -10.09 -1.98
CA ARG A 111 0.52 -11.41 -1.37
C ARG A 111 -0.76 -11.49 -0.53
N LEU A 112 -1.48 -12.59 -0.70
CA LEU A 112 -2.73 -12.85 0.02
C LEU A 112 -2.53 -13.10 1.52
N ASP A 113 -1.30 -13.39 1.95
CA ASP A 113 -0.91 -13.60 3.34
C ASP A 113 -0.37 -12.33 4.02
N SER A 114 -0.46 -11.16 3.37
CA SER A 114 -0.14 -9.88 4.01
C SER A 114 -1.27 -9.39 4.92
N ASP A 115 -0.97 -8.53 5.88
CA ASP A 115 -2.00 -7.95 6.76
C ASP A 115 -3.03 -7.12 5.99
N PHE A 116 -2.57 -6.45 4.92
CA PHE A 116 -3.39 -5.70 3.99
C PHE A 116 -3.18 -6.16 2.54
N PRO A 117 -3.81 -7.28 2.12
CA PRO A 117 -3.70 -7.78 0.76
C PRO A 117 -4.28 -6.78 -0.24
N ASP A 118 -3.47 -6.44 -1.23
CA ASP A 118 -3.84 -5.61 -2.36
C ASP A 118 -3.30 -6.24 -3.66
N PRO A 119 -3.92 -7.34 -4.13
CA PRO A 119 -3.58 -7.95 -5.41
C PRO A 119 -4.11 -7.14 -6.60
N SER A 120 -4.56 -5.90 -6.39
CA SER A 120 -5.16 -5.10 -7.46
C SER A 120 -4.16 -4.82 -8.56
N VAL A 121 -4.58 -5.12 -9.78
CA VAL A 121 -3.94 -4.67 -11.02
C VAL A 121 -4.79 -3.56 -11.60
N LYS A 122 -4.17 -2.44 -11.97
CA LYS A 122 -4.89 -1.40 -12.72
C LYS A 122 -5.19 -1.95 -14.10
N LEU A 123 -6.45 -2.27 -14.34
CA LEU A 123 -6.93 -2.64 -15.67
C LEU A 123 -7.29 -1.35 -16.43
N PRO A 124 -6.89 -1.22 -17.71
CA PRO A 124 -7.37 -0.12 -18.53
C PRO A 124 -8.88 -0.27 -18.76
N ASN A 125 -9.55 0.85 -19.06
CA ASN A 125 -10.93 0.79 -19.56
C ASN A 125 -10.95 -0.04 -20.84
N LEU A 126 -11.67 -1.17 -20.80
CA LEU A 126 -11.72 -2.10 -21.93
C LEU A 126 -12.74 -1.61 -22.95
N THR A 127 -12.35 -1.54 -24.22
CA THR A 127 -13.31 -1.53 -25.33
C THR A 127 -13.90 -2.93 -25.49
N PRO A 128 -15.11 -3.08 -26.07
CA PRO A 128 -15.65 -4.39 -26.40
C PRO A 128 -14.60 -5.24 -27.16
N PRO A 129 -14.39 -6.50 -26.77
CA PRO A 129 -13.36 -7.32 -27.38
C PRO A 129 -13.65 -7.54 -28.86
N THR A 130 -12.64 -7.46 -29.71
CA THR A 130 -12.75 -7.87 -31.12
C THR A 130 -13.21 -9.33 -31.17
N PRO A 131 -14.28 -9.66 -31.93
CA PRO A 131 -14.72 -11.04 -32.08
C PRO A 131 -13.55 -11.94 -32.53
N PHE A 132 -13.45 -13.16 -31.99
CA PHE A 132 -12.33 -14.07 -32.28
C PHE A 132 -12.10 -14.28 -33.78
N LYS A 133 -13.17 -14.38 -34.58
CA LYS A 133 -13.12 -14.51 -36.05
C LYS A 133 -12.39 -13.37 -36.77
N ASN A 134 -12.26 -12.21 -36.12
CA ASN A 134 -11.65 -11.00 -36.66
C ASN A 134 -10.25 -10.74 -36.06
N LYS A 135 -9.75 -11.61 -35.17
CA LYS A 135 -8.39 -11.49 -34.62
C LYS A 135 -7.40 -12.14 -35.59
N GLY A 136 -6.45 -11.36 -36.11
CA GLY A 136 -5.45 -11.84 -37.07
C GLY A 136 -4.16 -12.38 -36.45
N GLY A 137 -3.83 -11.98 -35.21
CA GLY A 137 -2.64 -12.46 -34.49
C GLY A 137 -2.98 -13.64 -33.57
N PHE A 138 -2.14 -14.67 -33.59
CA PHE A 138 -2.31 -15.85 -32.72
C PHE A 138 -1.84 -15.56 -31.28
N ILE A 139 -0.74 -14.82 -31.14
CA ILE A 139 -0.10 -14.47 -29.86
C ILE A 139 0.50 -13.05 -29.97
N MET A 140 0.50 -12.30 -28.86
CA MET A 140 1.23 -11.05 -28.70
C MET A 140 1.98 -11.08 -27.36
N ALA A 141 3.24 -10.69 -27.34
CA ALA A 141 4.01 -10.50 -26.12
C ALA A 141 4.49 -9.05 -26.00
N ALA A 142 4.14 -8.38 -24.89
CA ALA A 142 4.57 -7.02 -24.58
C ALA A 142 5.35 -7.01 -23.26
N LEU A 143 6.68 -7.00 -23.35
CA LEU A 143 7.59 -7.13 -22.22
C LEU A 143 8.61 -5.99 -22.26
N SER A 144 8.65 -5.15 -21.21
CA SER A 144 9.62 -4.06 -21.10
C SER A 144 10.83 -4.39 -20.22
N ASN A 145 10.73 -5.45 -19.40
CA ASN A 145 11.82 -5.93 -18.55
C ASN A 145 12.28 -7.33 -19.00
N CYS A 146 13.60 -7.56 -19.03
CA CYS A 146 14.18 -8.84 -19.38
C CYS A 146 14.27 -9.74 -18.13
N GLU A 147 13.50 -10.82 -18.11
CA GLU A 147 13.52 -11.81 -17.02
C GLU A 147 13.94 -13.16 -17.61
N PRO A 148 14.97 -13.84 -17.08
CA PRO A 148 15.56 -15.03 -17.70
C PRO A 148 14.55 -16.13 -18.06
N VAL A 149 13.63 -16.47 -17.15
CA VAL A 149 12.71 -17.59 -17.35
C VAL A 149 11.66 -17.25 -18.41
N ARG A 150 11.06 -16.06 -18.32
CA ARG A 150 10.08 -15.57 -19.30
C ARG A 150 10.70 -15.39 -20.68
N THR A 151 11.90 -14.82 -20.76
CA THR A 151 12.60 -14.64 -22.04
C THR A 151 12.93 -15.98 -22.68
N GLU A 152 13.41 -16.97 -21.91
CA GLU A 152 13.66 -18.30 -22.43
C GLU A 152 12.38 -19.00 -22.88
N TYR A 153 11.30 -18.86 -22.12
CA TYR A 153 9.98 -19.37 -22.52
C TYR A 153 9.53 -18.78 -23.86
N MET A 154 9.62 -17.45 -24.03
CA MET A 154 9.28 -16.80 -25.30
C MET A 154 10.16 -17.30 -26.45
N ARG A 155 11.47 -17.45 -26.23
CA ARG A 155 12.41 -17.96 -27.24
C ARG A 155 12.05 -19.38 -27.70
N GLN A 156 11.61 -20.25 -26.79
CA GLN A 156 11.17 -21.61 -27.12
C GLN A 156 9.82 -21.59 -27.85
N LEU A 157 8.87 -20.76 -27.41
CA LEU A 157 7.56 -20.60 -28.05
C LEU A 157 7.69 -20.13 -29.50
N MET A 158 8.58 -19.18 -29.77
CA MET A 158 8.84 -18.64 -31.12
C MET A 158 9.31 -19.67 -32.15
N LYS A 159 9.71 -20.89 -31.72
CA LYS A 159 10.03 -21.99 -32.64
C LYS A 159 8.79 -22.66 -33.24
N PHE A 160 7.64 -22.53 -32.58
CA PHE A 160 6.40 -23.22 -32.94
C PHE A 160 5.32 -22.29 -33.47
N VAL A 161 5.39 -21.00 -33.13
CA VAL A 161 4.38 -19.99 -33.50
C VAL A 161 5.04 -18.63 -33.64
N GLN A 162 4.54 -17.81 -34.57
CA GLN A 162 4.95 -16.41 -34.69
C GLN A 162 4.35 -15.63 -33.51
N VAL A 163 5.21 -14.98 -32.73
CA VAL A 163 4.85 -14.12 -31.59
C VAL A 163 5.20 -12.67 -31.91
#